data_AF-A0A1V5CI23-F1
#
_entry.id   AF-A0A1V5CI23-F1
#
_cell.length_a   1.000
_cell.length_b   1.000
_cell.length_c   1.000
_cell.angle_alpha   90.00
_cell.angle_beta   90.00
_cell.angle_gamma   90.00
#
_symmetry.space_group_name_H-M   'P 1'
#
loop_
_entity.id
_entity.type
_entity.pdbx_description
1 polymer ?
#
loop_
_entity_poly.entity_id
_entity_poly.type
_entity_poly.pdbx_seq_one_letter_code
_entity_poly.pdbx_strand_id
1 'polypeptide(L)'
;MGSGKLTETTARALLLDLYEREGWKALGYESWEKWGMSKTHANRLISSAEVRENLIPMGVVPTSERQTRPITSLPPDQQRDVWEEVVRTAPAGKVTARHVEKVVSDFTDHGTKSTVAVSDAMVFARMAISQLERIPTNDPRRIEALEEVALWIEQNKN
;
A
#
# COMPACT_ATOMS: atom_id res chain seq x y z
N MET A 1 35.25 -5.72 2.84
CA MET A 1 34.37 -4.54 2.75
C MET A 1 33.05 -5.00 2.16
N GLY A 2 32.08 -5.36 3.00
CA GLY A 2 30.76 -5.75 2.53
C GLY A 2 29.91 -4.49 2.34
N SER A 3 29.55 -4.16 1.10
CA SER A 3 28.52 -3.16 0.84
C SER A 3 27.19 -3.73 1.35
N GLY A 4 26.86 -3.44 2.61
CA GLY A 4 25.54 -3.69 3.17
C GLY A 4 24.52 -2.94 2.33
N LYS A 5 23.71 -3.68 1.59
CA LYS A 5 22.63 -3.09 0.78
C LYS A 5 21.71 -2.35 1.75
N LEU A 6 21.63 -1.03 1.62
CA LEU A 6 20.65 -0.23 2.34
C LEU A 6 19.27 -0.84 2.08
N THR A 7 18.57 -1.21 3.15
CA THR A 7 17.18 -1.64 3.04
C THR A 7 16.31 -0.41 2.76
N GLU A 8 15.20 -0.61 2.07
CA GLU A 8 14.37 0.49 1.56
C GLU A 8 13.68 1.30 2.67
N THR A 9 13.35 0.66 3.79
CA THR A 9 12.90 1.32 5.03
C THR A 9 13.95 2.31 5.54
N THR A 10 15.24 1.96 5.44
CA THR A 10 16.36 2.85 5.76
C THR A 10 16.48 3.96 4.73
N ALA A 11 16.30 3.70 3.44
CA ALA A 11 16.37 4.75 2.41
C ALA A 11 15.24 5.80 2.55
N ARG A 12 14.01 5.38 2.87
CA ARG A 12 12.87 6.27 3.16
C ARG A 12 13.12 7.10 4.42
N ALA A 13 13.54 6.45 5.52
CA ALA A 13 13.87 7.14 6.75
C ALA A 13 15.02 8.13 6.55
N LEU A 14 16.03 7.75 5.78
CA LEU A 14 17.18 8.63 5.47
C LEU A 14 16.78 9.80 4.58
N LEU A 15 15.93 9.62 3.57
CA LEU A 15 15.47 10.74 2.72
C LEU A 15 14.59 11.71 3.51
N LEU A 16 13.72 11.20 4.38
CA LEU A 16 12.88 12.03 5.25
C LEU A 16 13.72 12.75 6.30
N ASP A 17 14.65 12.05 6.97
CA ASP A 17 15.55 12.63 7.97
C ASP A 17 16.49 13.67 7.35
N LEU A 18 17.02 13.39 6.14
CA LEU A 18 17.81 14.36 5.37
C LEU A 18 16.98 15.61 5.03
N TYR A 19 15.67 15.45 4.75
CA TYR A 19 14.80 16.59 4.51
C TYR A 19 14.48 17.36 5.80
N GLU A 20 14.06 16.68 6.87
CA GLU A 20 13.66 17.30 8.13
C GLU A 20 14.82 18.00 8.84
N ARG A 21 16.02 17.43 8.75
CA ARG A 21 17.24 18.00 9.36
C ARG A 21 18.00 18.97 8.46
N GLU A 22 17.40 19.36 7.33
CA GLU A 22 18.02 20.23 6.35
C GLU A 22 19.41 19.74 5.90
N GLY A 23 19.59 18.43 5.78
CA GLY A 23 20.88 17.80 5.48
C GLY A 23 21.49 18.26 4.14
N TRP A 24 20.67 18.80 3.23
CA TRP A 24 21.14 19.48 2.03
C TRP A 24 22.07 20.67 2.33
N LYS A 25 21.88 21.37 3.47
CA LYS A 25 22.77 22.45 3.91
C LYS A 25 24.15 21.91 4.28
N ALA A 26 24.21 20.76 4.94
CA ALA A 26 25.48 20.09 5.26
C ALA A 26 26.20 19.59 4.00
N LEU A 27 25.45 19.31 2.93
CA LEU A 27 25.98 18.98 1.61
C LEU A 27 26.35 20.23 0.78
N GLY A 28 26.23 21.44 1.32
CA GLY A 28 26.63 22.70 0.68
C GLY A 28 25.58 23.34 -0.22
N TYR A 29 24.32 22.86 -0.18
CA TYR A 29 23.24 23.42 -0.98
C TYR A 29 22.44 24.45 -0.17
N GLU A 30 22.10 25.59 -0.79
CA GLU A 30 21.36 26.65 -0.09
C GLU A 30 19.88 26.28 0.16
N SER A 31 19.31 25.38 -0.63
CA SER A 31 17.94 24.87 -0.45
C SER A 31 17.81 23.44 -0.97
N TRP A 32 16.75 22.74 -0.56
CA TRP A 32 16.41 21.39 -1.03
C TRP A 32 16.25 21.32 -2.55
N GLU A 33 15.67 22.36 -3.15
CA GLU A 33 15.49 22.46 -4.60
C GLU A 33 16.83 22.58 -5.33
N LYS A 34 17.80 23.30 -4.76
CA LYS A 34 19.16 23.41 -5.32
C LYS A 34 19.95 22.10 -5.21
N TRP A 35 19.61 21.23 -4.26
CA TRP A 35 20.12 19.85 -4.21
C TRP A 35 19.58 18.99 -5.37
N GLY A 36 18.62 19.49 -6.14
CA GLY A 36 18.11 18.85 -7.35
C GLY A 36 16.92 17.94 -7.11
N MET A 37 16.31 17.97 -5.91
CA MET A 37 15.11 17.20 -5.59
C MET A 37 13.96 18.13 -5.22
N SER A 38 12.81 17.99 -5.90
CA SER A 38 11.60 18.68 -5.46
C SER A 38 10.94 17.92 -4.31
N LYS A 39 10.27 18.64 -3.40
CA LYS A 39 9.47 18.03 -2.31
C LYS A 39 8.45 17.03 -2.85
N THR A 40 7.81 17.35 -3.98
CA THR A 40 6.86 16.45 -4.65
C THR A 40 7.52 15.16 -5.14
N HIS A 41 8.73 15.24 -5.69
CA HIS A 41 9.45 14.04 -6.12
C HIS A 41 9.87 13.19 -4.93
N ALA A 42 10.37 13.80 -3.85
CA ALA A 42 10.71 13.12 -2.60
C ALA A 42 9.51 12.37 -2.02
N ASN A 43 8.35 13.03 -1.91
CA ASN A 43 7.12 12.40 -1.41
C ASN A 43 6.69 11.20 -2.26
N ARG A 44 6.82 11.28 -3.59
CA ARG A 44 6.51 10.14 -4.49
C ARG A 44 7.44 8.95 -4.26
N LEU A 45 8.73 9.20 -4.05
CA LEU A 45 9.69 8.14 -3.73
C LEU A 45 9.38 7.50 -2.36
N ILE A 46 9.00 8.31 -1.38
CA ILE A 46 8.57 7.85 -0.05
C ILE A 46 7.32 6.95 -0.18
N SER A 47 6.25 7.40 -0.85
CA SER A 47 5.04 6.60 -1.02
C SER A 47 5.27 5.35 -1.86
N SER A 48 6.16 5.41 -2.86
CA SER A 48 6.58 4.23 -3.63
C SER A 48 7.24 3.18 -2.75
N ALA A 49 8.11 3.60 -1.82
CA ALA A 49 8.79 2.70 -0.90
C ALA A 49 7.80 2.01 0.05
N GLU A 50 6.82 2.75 0.57
CA GLU A 50 5.76 2.21 1.45
C GLU A 50 4.93 1.12 0.78
N VAL A 51 4.46 1.39 -0.45
CA VAL A 51 3.72 0.40 -1.25
C VAL A 51 4.61 -0.82 -1.49
N ARG A 52 5.87 -0.61 -1.87
CA ARG A 52 6.78 -1.72 -2.17
C ARG A 52 7.06 -2.58 -0.94
N GLU A 53 7.27 -1.97 0.23
CA GLU A 53 7.47 -2.64 1.52
C GLU A 53 6.26 -3.52 1.87
N ASN A 54 5.06 -2.97 1.72
CA ASN A 54 3.82 -3.70 1.94
C ASN A 54 3.64 -4.92 0.98
N LEU A 55 4.25 -4.86 -0.20
CA LEU A 55 4.19 -5.92 -1.22
C LEU A 55 5.34 -6.94 -1.15
N ILE A 56 6.36 -6.73 -0.30
CA ILE A 56 7.50 -7.66 -0.15
C ILE A 56 7.06 -9.13 0.03
N PRO A 57 6.05 -9.46 0.86
CA PRO A 57 5.62 -10.84 1.05
C PRO A 57 5.06 -11.54 -0.20
N MET A 58 4.67 -10.79 -1.23
CA MET A 58 4.06 -11.31 -2.47
C MET A 58 5.09 -11.90 -3.46
N GLY A 59 6.40 -11.76 -3.18
CA GLY A 59 7.48 -12.28 -4.01
C GLY A 59 7.81 -11.39 -5.23
N VAL A 60 6.87 -11.21 -6.15
CA VAL A 60 7.03 -10.25 -7.26
C VAL A 60 6.67 -8.87 -6.74
N VAL A 61 7.61 -7.92 -6.79
CA VAL A 61 7.40 -6.55 -6.28
C VAL A 61 7.55 -5.51 -7.39
N PRO A 62 6.96 -4.31 -7.23
CA PRO A 62 7.20 -3.21 -8.14
C PRO A 62 8.69 -2.89 -8.26
N THR A 63 9.11 -2.53 -9.46
CA THR A 63 10.49 -2.21 -9.84
C THR A 63 10.73 -0.72 -10.05
N SER A 64 9.66 0.10 -10.06
CA SER A 64 9.75 1.55 -10.24
C SER A 64 8.59 2.29 -9.58
N GLU A 65 8.83 3.56 -9.21
CA GLU A 65 7.80 4.47 -8.68
C GLU A 65 6.59 4.59 -9.60
N ARG A 66 6.80 4.51 -10.91
CA ARG A 66 5.70 4.60 -11.89
C ARG A 66 4.71 3.44 -11.78
N GLN A 67 5.17 2.26 -11.36
CA GLN A 67 4.31 1.11 -11.11
C GLN A 67 3.57 1.23 -9.78
N THR A 68 4.19 1.81 -8.75
CA THR A 68 3.55 1.95 -7.42
C THR A 68 2.58 3.11 -7.37
N ARG A 69 2.80 4.18 -8.15
CA ARG A 69 2.03 5.42 -8.08
C ARG A 69 0.50 5.21 -8.17
N PRO A 70 -0.04 4.40 -9.10
CA PRO A 70 -1.49 4.12 -9.13
C PRO A 70 -2.02 3.42 -7.87
N ILE A 71 -1.15 2.69 -7.16
CA ILE A 71 -1.50 1.87 -5.99
C ILE A 71 -1.43 2.68 -4.69
N THR A 72 -0.66 3.77 -4.65
CA THR A 72 -0.43 4.58 -3.42
C THR A 72 -1.69 5.14 -2.77
N SER A 73 -2.78 5.32 -3.52
CA SER A 73 -4.06 5.81 -2.98
C SER A 73 -4.91 4.72 -2.33
N LEU A 74 -4.54 3.44 -2.49
CA LEU A 74 -5.29 2.32 -1.94
C LEU A 74 -4.87 2.03 -0.49
N PRO A 75 -5.80 1.60 0.38
CA PRO A 75 -5.47 1.04 1.68
C PRO A 75 -4.49 -0.15 1.57
N PRO A 76 -3.57 -0.36 2.54
CA PRO A 76 -2.53 -1.38 2.44
C PRO A 76 -2.99 -2.78 2.03
N ASP A 77 -4.17 -3.21 2.48
CA ASP A 77 -4.72 -4.52 2.12
C ASP A 77 -5.08 -4.60 0.64
N GLN A 78 -5.79 -3.59 0.13
CA GLN A 78 -6.18 -3.50 -1.27
C GLN A 78 -4.96 -3.39 -2.19
N GLN A 79 -3.86 -2.78 -1.73
CA GLN A 79 -2.62 -2.77 -2.49
C GLN A 79 -2.14 -4.18 -2.80
N ARG A 80 -2.24 -5.12 -1.85
CA ARG A 80 -1.82 -6.52 -2.03
C ARG A 80 -2.74 -7.25 -3.00
N ASP A 81 -4.05 -7.14 -2.80
CA ASP A 81 -5.06 -7.78 -3.67
C ASP A 81 -4.93 -7.31 -5.12
N VAL A 82 -4.82 -5.99 -5.31
CA VAL A 82 -4.62 -5.39 -6.63
C VAL A 82 -3.29 -5.81 -7.24
N TRP A 83 -2.23 -5.90 -6.43
CA TRP A 83 -0.92 -6.28 -6.95
C TRP A 83 -0.85 -7.76 -7.36
N GLU A 84 -1.52 -8.65 -6.64
CA GLU A 84 -1.68 -10.05 -7.04
C GLU A 84 -2.35 -10.14 -8.42
N GLU A 85 -3.43 -9.38 -8.62
CA GLU A 85 -4.14 -9.29 -9.89
C GLU A 85 -3.28 -8.72 -11.01
N VAL A 86 -2.47 -7.68 -10.71
CA VAL A 86 -1.50 -7.10 -11.65
C VAL A 86 -0.52 -8.16 -12.13
N VAL A 87 0.05 -8.94 -11.21
CA VAL A 87 1.03 -9.99 -11.53
C VAL A 87 0.35 -11.10 -12.35
N ARG A 88 -0.85 -11.51 -11.96
CA ARG A 88 -1.63 -12.56 -12.64
C ARG A 88 -2.00 -12.20 -14.08
N THR A 89 -2.34 -10.94 -14.32
CA THR A 89 -2.81 -10.44 -15.63
C THR A 89 -1.71 -9.80 -16.48
N ALA A 90 -0.45 -9.82 -16.01
CA ALA A 90 0.66 -9.15 -16.67
C ALA A 90 0.86 -9.67 -18.12
N PRO A 91 0.70 -8.81 -19.14
CA PRO A 91 0.85 -9.23 -20.53
C PRO A 91 2.30 -9.68 -20.79
N ALA A 92 2.46 -10.92 -21.26
CA ALA A 92 3.77 -11.57 -21.46
C ALA A 92 4.67 -11.54 -20.21
N GLY A 93 4.07 -11.57 -19.01
CA GLY A 93 4.79 -11.54 -17.73
C GLY A 93 5.46 -10.19 -17.41
N LYS A 94 5.17 -9.13 -18.17
CA LYS A 94 5.74 -7.79 -17.96
C LYS A 94 4.72 -6.85 -17.32
N VAL A 95 4.95 -6.52 -16.06
CA VAL A 95 4.19 -5.49 -15.36
C VAL A 95 4.62 -4.12 -15.86
N THR A 96 3.71 -3.39 -16.51
CA THR A 96 3.95 -2.00 -16.96
C THR A 96 3.12 -1.03 -16.14
N ALA A 97 3.55 0.23 -16.01
CA ALA A 97 2.79 1.25 -15.27
C ALA A 97 1.35 1.40 -15.80
N ARG A 98 1.17 1.37 -17.12
CA ARG A 98 -0.16 1.44 -17.76
C ARG A 98 -1.02 0.23 -17.46
N HIS A 99 -0.41 -0.96 -17.36
CA HIS A 99 -1.13 -2.18 -16.94
C HIS A 99 -1.59 -2.05 -15.49
N VAL A 100 -0.71 -1.61 -14.58
CA VAL A 100 -1.07 -1.38 -13.18
C VAL A 100 -2.22 -0.38 -13.05
N GLU A 101 -2.12 0.75 -13.74
CA GLU A 101 -3.16 1.78 -13.75
C GLU A 101 -4.51 1.23 -14.22
N LYS A 102 -4.51 0.40 -15.27
CA LYS A 102 -5.73 -0.27 -15.73
C LYS A 102 -6.32 -1.18 -14.66
N VAL A 103 -5.51 -2.05 -14.04
CA VAL A 103 -5.99 -2.98 -13.00
C VAL A 103 -6.52 -2.22 -11.78
N VAL A 104 -5.85 -1.13 -11.37
CA VAL A 104 -6.34 -0.26 -10.28
C VAL A 104 -7.67 0.40 -10.67
N SER A 105 -7.79 0.95 -11.88
CA SER A 105 -9.02 1.57 -12.36
C SER A 105 -10.16 0.55 -12.35
N ASP A 106 -9.93 -0.64 -12.92
CA ASP A 106 -10.90 -1.72 -12.94
C ASP A 106 -11.30 -2.09 -11.50
N PHE A 107 -10.35 -2.24 -10.57
CA PHE A 107 -10.63 -2.52 -9.16
C PHE A 107 -11.50 -1.44 -8.50
N THR A 108 -11.22 -0.15 -8.74
CA THR A 108 -12.00 0.96 -8.18
C THR A 108 -13.36 1.17 -8.85
N ASP A 109 -13.46 0.89 -10.16
CA ASP A 109 -14.69 1.01 -10.95
C ASP A 109 -15.68 -0.10 -10.61
N HIS A 110 -15.20 -1.34 -10.37
CA HIS A 110 -16.03 -2.44 -9.89
C HIS A 110 -16.55 -2.20 -8.46
N GLY A 111 -15.87 -1.36 -7.66
CA GLY A 111 -16.36 -0.87 -6.37
C GLY A 111 -17.35 0.30 -6.46
N THR A 112 -17.55 0.88 -7.66
CA THR A 112 -18.39 2.08 -7.86
C THR A 112 -19.58 1.84 -8.82
N LYS A 113 -19.57 0.78 -9.62
CA LYS A 113 -20.66 0.43 -10.56
C LYS A 113 -21.26 -0.94 -10.28
N SER A 114 -22.02 -1.07 -9.20
CA SER A 114 -23.04 -2.14 -9.10
C SER A 114 -24.43 -1.55 -8.91
N THR A 115 -25.27 -1.66 -9.94
CA THR A 115 -26.71 -1.36 -9.90
C THR A 115 -27.53 -2.52 -9.31
N VAL A 116 -26.92 -3.44 -8.55
CA VAL A 116 -27.63 -4.40 -7.69
C VAL A 116 -26.89 -4.51 -6.35
N ALA A 117 -27.58 -4.18 -5.28
CA ALA A 117 -27.07 -3.95 -3.92
C ALA A 117 -26.47 -5.18 -3.18
N VAL A 118 -26.08 -6.25 -3.88
CA VAL A 118 -25.66 -7.52 -3.25
C VAL A 118 -24.18 -7.87 -3.48
N SER A 119 -23.43 -7.13 -4.31
CA SER A 119 -22.03 -7.48 -4.62
C SER A 119 -20.98 -6.93 -3.64
N ASP A 120 -21.23 -5.79 -2.97
CA ASP A 120 -20.20 -5.14 -2.13
C ASP A 120 -20.23 -5.61 -0.67
N ALA A 121 -21.40 -6.08 -0.19
CA ALA A 121 -21.56 -6.55 1.19
C ALA A 121 -20.61 -7.71 1.51
N MET A 122 -20.39 -8.61 0.55
CA MET A 122 -19.44 -9.73 0.72
C MET A 122 -17.98 -9.25 0.76
N VAL A 123 -17.64 -8.19 0.02
CA VAL A 123 -16.30 -7.60 0.03
C VAL A 123 -16.03 -6.94 1.39
N PHE A 124 -16.97 -6.14 1.89
CA PHE A 124 -16.86 -5.53 3.22
C PHE A 124 -16.84 -6.58 4.34
N ALA A 125 -17.64 -7.64 4.23
CA ALA A 125 -17.62 -8.75 5.18
C ALA A 125 -16.25 -9.46 5.20
N ARG A 126 -15.68 -9.76 4.03
CA ARG A 126 -14.33 -10.37 3.95
C ARG A 126 -13.25 -9.44 4.51
N MET A 127 -13.36 -8.14 4.26
CA MET A 127 -12.42 -7.16 4.81
C MET A 127 -12.49 -7.10 6.34
N ALA A 128 -13.70 -7.05 6.91
CA ALA A 128 -13.89 -7.08 8.36
C ALA A 128 -13.34 -8.37 9.00
N ILE A 129 -13.61 -9.54 8.38
CA ILE A 129 -13.07 -10.83 8.83
C ILE A 129 -11.54 -10.81 8.81
N SER A 130 -10.92 -10.32 7.74
CA SER A 130 -9.47 -10.24 7.64
C SER A 130 -8.85 -9.35 8.74
N GLN A 131 -9.49 -8.22 9.08
CA GLN A 131 -9.00 -7.38 10.18
C GLN A 131 -9.09 -8.10 11.54
N LEU A 132 -10.18 -8.83 11.79
CA LEU A 132 -10.34 -9.61 13.02
C LEU A 132 -9.33 -10.77 13.12
N GLU A 133 -8.99 -11.41 11.99
CA GLU A 133 -7.98 -12.47 11.93
C GLU A 133 -6.57 -11.96 12.27
N ARG A 134 -6.26 -10.69 11.97
CA ARG A 134 -4.96 -10.08 12.24
C ARG A 134 -4.71 -9.70 13.70
N ILE A 135 -5.75 -9.65 14.53
CA ILE A 135 -5.58 -9.36 15.95
C ILE A 135 -4.73 -10.49 16.58
N PRO A 136 -3.61 -10.22 17.24
CA PRO A 136 -2.79 -11.28 17.85
C PRO A 136 -3.60 -12.15 18.82
N THR A 137 -3.34 -13.45 18.86
CA THR A 137 -4.07 -14.39 19.72
C THR A 137 -3.87 -14.13 21.22
N ASN A 138 -2.83 -13.40 21.58
CA ASN A 138 -2.51 -12.96 22.94
C ASN A 138 -3.00 -11.54 23.26
N ASP A 139 -3.67 -10.86 22.32
CA ASP A 139 -4.27 -9.56 22.59
C ASP A 139 -5.50 -9.76 23.50
N PRO A 140 -5.55 -9.15 24.70
CA PRO A 140 -6.67 -9.30 25.61
C PRO A 140 -8.00 -8.79 25.04
N ARG A 141 -7.96 -7.89 24.04
CA ARG A 141 -9.16 -7.32 23.39
C ARG A 141 -9.61 -8.08 22.15
N ARG A 142 -8.92 -9.17 21.78
CA ARG A 142 -9.30 -10.01 20.63
C ARG A 142 -10.71 -10.59 20.80
N ILE A 143 -11.00 -11.11 22.00
CA ILE A 143 -12.31 -11.71 22.30
C ILE A 143 -13.40 -10.64 22.24
N GLU A 144 -13.17 -9.49 22.86
CA GLU A 144 -14.12 -8.36 22.86
C GLU A 144 -14.47 -7.91 21.44
N ALA A 145 -13.49 -7.74 20.56
CA ALA A 145 -13.70 -7.34 19.17
C ALA A 145 -14.49 -8.38 18.35
N LEU A 146 -14.27 -9.67 18.60
CA LEU A 146 -15.01 -10.75 17.94
C LEU A 146 -16.46 -10.82 18.44
N GLU A 147 -16.67 -10.67 19.75
CA GLU A 147 -17.99 -10.66 20.37
C GLU A 147 -18.84 -9.47 19.91
N GLU A 148 -18.25 -8.28 19.81
CA GLU A 148 -18.94 -7.08 19.34
C GLU A 148 -19.50 -7.26 17.92
N VAL A 149 -18.70 -7.81 17.01
CA VAL A 149 -19.12 -8.08 15.62
C VAL A 149 -20.18 -9.18 15.57
N ALA A 150 -20.02 -10.26 16.35
CA ALA A 150 -21.00 -11.33 16.42
C ALA A 150 -22.37 -10.83 16.91
N LEU A 151 -22.38 -10.03 17.98
CA LEU A 151 -23.58 -9.46 18.57
C LEU A 151 -24.28 -8.50 17.60
N TRP A 152 -23.52 -7.68 16.88
CA TRP A 152 -24.07 -6.82 15.83
C TRP A 152 -24.75 -7.64 14.72
N ILE A 153 -24.13 -8.73 14.26
CA ILE A 153 -24.71 -9.60 13.22
C ILE A 153 -26.02 -10.22 13.71
N GLU A 154 -26.06 -10.77 14.92
CA GLU A 154 -27.27 -11.39 15.49
C GLU A 154 -28.43 -10.39 15.60
N GLN A 155 -28.16 -9.15 16.02
CA GLN A 155 -29.18 -8.10 16.16
C GLN A 155 -29.75 -7.62 14.82
N ASN A 156 -29.00 -7.79 13.72
CA ASN A 156 -29.33 -7.21 12.42
C ASN A 156 -29.64 -8.26 11.34
N LYS A 157 -29.82 -9.54 11.71
CA LYS A 157 -30.01 -10.66 10.77
C LYS A 157 -31.44 -10.84 10.21
N ASN A 158 -32.25 -9.78 10.16
CA ASN A 158 -33.64 -9.84 9.68
C ASN A 158 -33.75 -9.76 8.15
#